data_AF-A0A2E7HWS5-F1
#
_entry.id   AF-A0A2E7HWS5-F1
#
_cell.length_a   1.000
_cell.length_b   1.000
_cell.length_c   1.000
_cell.angle_alpha   90.00
_cell.angle_beta   90.00
_cell.angle_gamma   90.00
#
_symmetry.space_group_name_H-M   'P 1'
#
loop_
_entity.id
_entity.type
_entity.pdbx_description
1 polymer ?
#
loop_
_entity_poly.entity_id
_entity_poly.type
_entity_poly.pdbx_seq_one_letter_code
_entity_poly.pdbx_strand_id
1 'polypeptide(L)'
;MARLWGQTFNYETVKEGDELPVLIKWMMFINQNNEHSFYDPEHLKTYVHEAIIKTIPIQNPSDNLDWISIELSQEIPMNANLSLLGIITSKNSNTGKGLTITFGIESDDGAVQETAVAEVTVEEQI
;
A
#
# COMPACT_ATOMS: atom_id res chain seq x y z
N MET A 1 -7.03 16.87 5.81
CA MET A 1 -6.50 15.52 5.54
C MET A 1 -5.34 15.33 6.49
N ALA A 2 -5.37 14.26 7.27
CA ALA A 2 -4.29 13.93 8.19
C ALA A 2 -3.44 12.81 7.60
N ARG A 3 -2.14 12.81 7.92
CA ARG A 3 -1.26 11.67 7.65
C ARG A 3 -1.29 10.73 8.85
N LEU A 4 -1.70 9.49 8.60
CA LEU A 4 -1.83 8.43 9.59
C LEU A 4 -0.46 7.88 9.97
N TRP A 5 -0.33 7.38 11.20
CA TRP A 5 0.88 6.74 11.69
C TRP A 5 0.48 5.59 12.61
N GLY A 6 1.15 4.45 12.53
CA GLY A 6 0.78 3.25 13.30
C GLY A 6 0.67 3.49 14.80
N GLN A 7 1.57 4.30 15.38
CA GLN A 7 1.59 4.60 16.82
C GLN A 7 0.42 5.47 17.29
N THR A 8 -0.18 6.25 16.39
CA THR A 8 -1.26 7.18 16.72
C THR A 8 -2.56 6.85 15.98
N PHE A 9 -2.61 5.67 15.35
CA PHE A 9 -3.76 5.26 14.57
C PHE A 9 -4.96 5.03 15.49
N ASN A 10 -6.08 5.65 15.17
CA ASN A 10 -7.34 5.44 15.85
C ASN A 10 -8.48 5.36 14.83
N TYR A 11 -9.09 4.18 14.74
CA TYR A 11 -10.17 3.91 13.80
C TYR A 11 -11.31 4.91 13.94
N GLU A 12 -11.68 5.33 15.15
CA GLU A 12 -12.81 6.23 15.38
C GLU A 12 -12.59 7.61 14.75
N THR A 13 -11.33 8.06 14.67
CA THR A 13 -10.98 9.38 14.14
C THR A 13 -10.60 9.39 12.66
N VAL A 14 -10.25 8.24 12.09
CA VAL A 14 -9.91 8.09 10.66
C VAL A 14 -11.11 8.44 9.79
N LYS A 15 -10.84 9.14 8.68
CA LYS A 15 -11.82 9.57 7.68
C LYS A 15 -11.34 9.26 6.28
N GLU A 16 -12.29 9.24 5.35
CA GLU A 16 -11.99 9.25 3.92
C GLU A 16 -11.17 10.49 3.55
N GLY A 17 -10.15 10.30 2.72
CA GLY A 17 -9.16 11.30 2.35
C GLY A 17 -7.99 11.46 3.33
N ASP A 18 -7.94 10.71 4.44
CA ASP A 18 -6.70 10.60 5.22
C ASP A 18 -5.66 9.75 4.47
N GLU A 19 -4.38 10.10 4.63
CA GLU A 19 -3.27 9.53 3.89
C GLU A 19 -2.42 8.59 4.76
N LEU A 20 -1.92 7.51 4.18
CA LEU A 20 -0.83 6.75 4.76
C LEU A 20 0.50 7.50 4.49
N PRO A 21 1.55 7.29 5.30
CA PRO A 21 2.89 7.78 4.99
C PRO A 21 3.38 7.21 3.67
N VAL A 22 4.09 8.05 2.90
CA VAL A 22 4.69 7.62 1.65
C VAL A 22 5.79 6.61 1.94
N LEU A 23 5.65 5.40 1.38
CA LEU A 23 6.71 4.39 1.40
C LEU A 23 7.56 4.57 0.15
N ILE A 24 8.86 4.84 0.32
CA ILE A 24 9.81 4.91 -0.78
C ILE A 24 10.65 3.64 -0.78
N LYS A 25 10.62 2.91 -1.90
CA LYS A 25 11.48 1.76 -2.15
C LYS A 25 12.65 2.19 -3.03
N TRP A 26 13.83 2.21 -2.43
CA TRP A 26 15.07 2.43 -3.13
C TRP A 26 15.59 1.14 -3.74
N MET A 27 15.96 1.22 -5.01
CA MET A 27 16.68 0.17 -5.71
C MET A 27 18.13 0.12 -5.17
N MET A 28 18.43 -0.79 -4.24
CA MET A 28 19.82 -1.09 -3.87
C MET A 28 20.40 -2.02 -4.93
N PHE A 29 21.20 -1.46 -5.85
CA PHE A 29 22.05 -2.13 -6.85
C PHE A 29 21.85 -3.65 -6.94
N ILE A 30 20.71 -4.08 -7.51
CA ILE A 30 20.51 -5.47 -7.86
C ILE A 30 21.49 -5.75 -9.01
N ASN A 31 22.23 -6.86 -8.91
CA ASN A 31 23.22 -7.32 -9.90
C ASN A 31 22.79 -6.98 -11.33
N GLN A 32 23.74 -6.55 -12.17
CA GLN A 32 23.59 -6.14 -13.59
C GLN A 32 22.89 -7.16 -14.51
N ASN A 33 22.44 -8.30 -13.98
CA ASN A 33 21.70 -9.34 -14.70
C ASN A 33 20.18 -9.10 -14.76
N ASN A 34 19.62 -8.12 -14.02
CA ASN A 34 18.18 -7.84 -13.97
C ASN A 34 17.75 -6.59 -14.79
N GLU A 35 18.57 -6.13 -15.73
CA GLU A 35 18.30 -4.94 -16.56
C GLU A 35 17.02 -5.06 -17.43
N HIS A 36 16.40 -6.23 -17.50
CA HIS A 36 15.15 -6.50 -18.23
C HIS A 36 14.06 -7.16 -17.38
N SER A 37 14.14 -7.05 -16.05
CA SER A 37 13.10 -7.56 -15.15
C SER A 37 12.08 -6.47 -14.83
N PHE A 38 10.80 -6.83 -14.80
CA PHE A 38 9.70 -5.96 -14.43
C PHE A 38 9.05 -6.45 -13.14
N TYR A 39 8.49 -5.52 -12.36
CA TYR A 39 7.69 -5.87 -11.19
C TYR A 39 6.42 -6.60 -11.64
N ASP A 40 6.20 -7.79 -11.09
CA ASP A 40 4.89 -8.43 -11.17
C ASP A 40 3.96 -7.90 -10.06
N PRO A 41 2.63 -8.07 -10.21
CA PRO A 41 1.67 -7.65 -9.20
C PRO A 41 1.92 -8.24 -7.80
N GLU A 42 2.42 -9.46 -7.68
CA GLU A 42 2.64 -10.12 -6.38
C GLU A 42 3.79 -9.47 -5.60
N HIS A 43 4.87 -9.08 -6.28
CA HIS A 43 5.94 -8.28 -5.68
C HIS A 43 5.41 -6.92 -5.19
N LEU A 44 4.55 -6.27 -5.96
CA LEU A 44 3.97 -4.97 -5.58
C LEU A 44 2.98 -5.09 -4.41
N LYS A 45 2.21 -6.20 -4.34
CA LYS A 45 1.33 -6.49 -3.18
C LYS A 45 2.13 -6.53 -1.88
N THR A 46 3.34 -7.05 -1.92
CA THR A 46 4.22 -7.11 -0.74
C THR A 46 4.58 -5.69 -0.24
N TYR A 47 4.78 -4.73 -1.15
CA TYR A 47 5.06 -3.34 -0.76
C TYR A 47 3.82 -2.60 -0.24
N VAL A 48 2.66 -2.83 -0.87
CA VAL A 48 1.37 -2.30 -0.38
C VAL A 48 1.10 -2.85 1.02
N HIS A 49 1.29 -4.15 1.22
CA HIS A 49 1.18 -4.80 2.53
C HIS A 49 2.10 -4.15 3.56
N GLU A 50 3.39 -3.94 3.23
CA GLU A 50 4.35 -3.30 4.12
C GLU A 50 3.92 -1.87 4.52
N ALA A 51 3.41 -1.08 3.58
CA ALA A 51 2.92 0.28 3.86
C ALA A 51 1.73 0.27 4.83
N ILE A 52 0.84 -0.72 4.67
CA ILE A 52 -0.36 -0.87 5.51
C ILE A 52 0.01 -1.29 6.93
N ILE A 53 0.79 -2.36 7.11
CA ILE A 53 1.09 -2.88 8.46
C ILE A 53 1.93 -1.93 9.30
N LYS A 54 2.69 -1.03 8.66
CA LYS A 54 3.43 0.05 9.34
C LYS A 54 2.53 1.19 9.80
N THR A 55 1.32 1.30 9.28
CA THR A 55 0.42 2.44 9.49
C THR A 55 -0.87 2.07 10.22
N ILE A 56 -1.39 0.86 9.97
CA ILE A 56 -2.70 0.41 10.44
C ILE A 56 -2.48 -0.90 11.20
N PRO A 57 -2.94 -1.00 12.46
CA PRO A 57 -2.96 -2.28 13.17
C PRO A 57 -4.05 -3.14 12.55
N ILE A 58 -3.67 -4.08 11.67
CA ILE A 58 -4.61 -4.96 10.98
C ILE A 58 -4.80 -6.28 11.73
N GLN A 59 -6.03 -6.79 11.71
CA GLN A 59 -6.37 -8.06 12.35
C GLN A 59 -5.87 -9.23 11.50
N ASN A 60 -4.98 -10.07 12.05
CA ASN A 60 -4.35 -11.21 11.36
C ASN A 60 -3.74 -10.84 9.99
N PRO A 61 -2.52 -10.28 9.94
CA PRO A 61 -1.77 -10.09 8.70
C PRO A 61 -1.46 -11.46 8.09
N SER A 62 -2.39 -11.99 7.29
CA SER A 62 -2.20 -13.23 6.57
C SER A 62 -1.08 -13.06 5.55
N ASP A 63 -0.23 -14.08 5.40
CA ASP A 63 0.72 -14.15 4.28
C ASP A 63 -0.01 -14.22 2.92
N ASN A 64 -1.31 -14.59 2.93
CA ASN A 64 -2.15 -14.46 1.74
C ASN A 64 -2.59 -12.99 1.56
N LEU A 65 -2.14 -12.39 0.44
CA LEU A 65 -2.38 -11.00 0.05
C LEU A 65 -3.58 -10.82 -0.90
N ASP A 66 -4.52 -11.77 -0.97
CA ASP A 66 -5.73 -11.69 -1.82
C ASP A 66 -6.65 -10.48 -1.52
N TRP A 67 -6.51 -9.89 -0.34
CA TRP A 67 -7.20 -8.66 0.07
C TRP A 67 -6.57 -7.38 -0.51
N ILE A 68 -5.49 -7.52 -1.28
CA ILE A 68 -4.86 -6.47 -2.10
C ILE A 68 -5.08 -6.84 -3.57
N SER A 69 -5.71 -5.95 -4.32
CA SER A 69 -5.80 -6.02 -5.78
C SER A 69 -4.86 -5.00 -6.40
N ILE A 70 -4.14 -5.39 -7.45
CA ILE A 70 -3.27 -4.52 -8.23
C ILE A 70 -3.62 -4.71 -9.69
N GLU A 71 -3.99 -3.62 -10.35
CA GLU A 71 -4.15 -3.59 -11.79
C GLU A 71 -2.95 -2.83 -12.37
N LEU A 72 -2.23 -3.48 -13.28
CA LEU A 72 -1.11 -2.89 -14.01
C LEU A 72 -1.58 -2.37 -15.36
N SER A 73 -1.44 -1.07 -15.58
CA SER A 73 -1.65 -0.37 -16.84
C SER A 73 -0.40 -0.42 -17.72
N GLN A 74 0.79 -0.57 -17.13
CA GLN A 74 2.07 -0.74 -17.82
C GLN A 74 3.09 -1.56 -17.02
N GLU A 75 4.12 -2.05 -17.71
CA GLU A 75 5.22 -2.76 -17.04
C GLU A 75 6.14 -1.78 -16.33
N ILE A 76 6.40 -2.01 -15.03
CA ILE A 76 7.31 -1.19 -14.22
C ILE A 76 8.67 -1.89 -14.13
N PRO A 77 9.76 -1.28 -14.63
CA PRO A 77 11.09 -1.86 -14.52
C PRO A 77 11.52 -2.06 -13.06
N MET A 78 12.10 -3.21 -12.73
CA MET A 78 12.62 -3.47 -11.37
C MET A 78 13.79 -2.59 -10.98
N ASN A 79 14.40 -1.89 -11.93
CA ASN A 79 15.46 -0.93 -11.70
C ASN A 79 14.95 0.49 -11.39
N ALA A 80 13.64 0.73 -11.46
CA ALA A 80 13.02 1.99 -11.07
C ALA A 80 12.90 2.10 -9.54
N ASN A 81 13.03 3.31 -9.02
CA ASN A 81 12.63 3.59 -7.64
C ASN A 81 11.10 3.74 -7.59
N LEU A 82 10.48 3.26 -6.51
CA LEU A 82 9.03 3.33 -6.34
C LEU A 82 8.65 4.17 -5.13
N SER A 83 7.60 4.98 -5.29
CA SER A 83 6.88 5.59 -4.18
C SER A 83 5.43 5.13 -4.17
N LEU A 84 4.97 4.75 -2.97
CA LEU A 84 3.59 4.34 -2.72
C LEU A 84 2.92 5.37 -1.83
N LEU A 85 1.79 5.92 -2.27
CA LEU A 85 0.92 6.80 -1.50
C LEU A 85 -0.45 6.16 -1.35
N GLY A 86 -0.83 5.81 -0.12
CA GLY A 86 -2.15 5.27 0.20
C GLY A 86 -3.12 6.34 0.69
N ILE A 87 -4.37 6.29 0.26
CA ILE A 87 -5.46 7.17 0.70
C ILE A 87 -6.65 6.32 1.12
N ILE A 88 -7.23 6.62 2.28
CA ILE A 88 -8.48 5.98 2.72
C ILE A 88 -9.62 6.46 1.81
N THR A 89 -10.25 5.54 1.10
CA THR A 89 -11.36 5.84 0.17
C THR A 89 -12.71 5.38 0.69
N SER A 90 -12.73 4.46 1.66
CA SER A 90 -13.96 4.05 2.33
C SER A 90 -13.69 3.60 3.76
N LYS A 91 -14.68 3.80 4.62
CA LYS A 91 -14.71 3.31 6.01
C LYS A 91 -16.01 2.57 6.27
N ASN A 92 -15.92 1.29 6.62
CA ASN A 92 -17.07 0.42 6.85
C ASN A 92 -17.09 -0.12 8.28
N SER A 93 -18.07 0.28 9.07
CA SER A 93 -18.27 -0.23 10.43
C SER A 93 -19.04 -1.55 10.50
N ASN A 94 -19.73 -1.96 9.43
CA ASN A 94 -20.63 -3.12 9.44
C ASN A 94 -19.89 -4.47 9.52
N THR A 95 -18.62 -4.51 9.15
CA THR A 95 -17.81 -5.74 9.09
C THR A 95 -16.70 -5.80 10.16
N GLY A 96 -16.75 -4.95 11.18
CA GLY A 96 -15.78 -4.98 12.29
C GLY A 96 -14.58 -4.05 12.09
N LYS A 97 -14.84 -2.76 11.77
CA LYS A 97 -13.82 -1.72 11.55
C LYS A 97 -13.03 -1.89 10.23
N GLY A 98 -13.74 -2.07 9.13
CA GLY A 98 -13.18 -2.16 7.78
C GLY A 98 -12.75 -0.80 7.21
N LEU A 99 -11.71 -0.81 6.39
CA LEU A 99 -11.22 0.31 5.57
C LEU A 99 -10.91 -0.17 4.16
N THR A 100 -11.23 0.66 3.16
CA THR A 100 -10.73 0.51 1.79
C THR A 100 -9.70 1.60 1.54
N ILE A 101 -8.57 1.21 0.96
CA ILE A 101 -7.42 2.08 0.74
C ILE A 101 -7.02 1.97 -0.72
N THR A 102 -6.88 3.11 -1.38
CA THR A 102 -6.37 3.19 -2.75
C THR A 102 -4.95 3.70 -2.72
N PHE A 103 -4.05 3.05 -3.44
CA PHE A 103 -2.65 3.41 -3.55
C PHE A 103 -2.34 3.88 -4.95
N GLY A 104 -1.67 5.03 -5.05
CA GLY A 104 -0.91 5.40 -6.24
C GLY A 104 0.50 4.81 -6.14
N ILE A 105 0.94 4.13 -7.20
CA ILE A 105 2.33 3.68 -7.35
C ILE A 105 2.98 4.56 -8.42
N GLU A 106 3.99 5.30 -8.02
CA GLU A 106 4.75 6.22 -8.86
C GLU A 106 6.18 5.71 -9.00
N SER A 107 6.71 5.81 -10.22
CA SER A 107 8.13 5.57 -10.50
C SER A 107 8.90 6.90 -10.54
N ASP A 108 10.23 6.86 -10.58
CA ASP A 108 11.09 8.04 -10.64
C ASP A 108 10.91 8.90 -11.91
N ASP A 109 10.24 8.38 -12.95
CA ASP A 109 9.79 9.16 -14.11
C ASP A 109 8.60 10.10 -13.82
N GLY A 110 8.03 10.02 -12.61
CA GLY A 110 6.96 10.89 -12.13
C GLY A 110 5.58 10.60 -12.72
N ALA A 111 5.43 9.53 -13.51
CA ALA A 111 4.13 9.06 -13.92
C ALA A 111 3.51 8.23 -12.78
N VAL A 112 2.25 8.54 -12.39
CA VAL A 112 1.42 7.58 -11.67
C VAL A 112 1.24 6.42 -12.60
N GLN A 113 1.99 5.36 -12.34
CA GLN A 113 1.98 4.21 -13.21
C GLN A 113 0.75 3.39 -12.90
N GLU A 114 0.33 3.30 -11.62
CA GLU A 114 -0.66 2.29 -11.22
C GLU A 114 -1.56 2.66 -10.05
N THR A 115 -2.67 1.90 -9.97
CA THR A 115 -3.60 1.95 -8.83
C THR A 115 -3.71 0.57 -8.18
N ALA A 116 -3.38 0.49 -6.89
CA ALA A 116 -3.68 -0.69 -6.07
C ALA A 116 -4.83 -0.37 -5.11
N VAL A 117 -5.65 -1.38 -4.79
CA VAL A 117 -6.75 -1.27 -3.83
C VAL A 117 -6.57 -2.35 -2.77
N ALA A 118 -6.65 -1.96 -1.50
CA ALA A 118 -6.57 -2.87 -0.37
C ALA A 118 -7.79 -2.72 0.53
N GLU A 119 -8.35 -3.86 0.95
CA GLU A 119 -9.44 -3.93 1.92
C GLU A 119 -8.93 -4.55 3.22
N VAL A 120 -9.01 -3.80 4.32
CA VAL A 120 -8.43 -4.21 5.61
C VAL A 120 -9.43 -4.09 6.74
N THR A 121 -9.29 -4.98 7.72
CA THR A 121 -10.03 -4.93 8.99
C THR A 121 -9.06 -4.54 10.10
N VAL A 122 -9.39 -3.47 10.84
CA VAL A 122 -8.54 -2.96 11.93
C VAL A 122 -8.67 -3.85 13.17
N GLU A 123 -7.54 -4.18 13.80
CA GLU A 123 -7.49 -4.91 15.06
C GLU A 123 -8.14 -4.11 16.20
N GLU A 124 -8.92 -4.80 17.02
CA GLU A 124 -9.50 -4.21 18.21
C GLU A 124 -8.43 -4.13 19.31
N GLN A 125 -7.94 -2.91 19.60
CA GLN A 125 -7.03 -2.69 20.72
C GLN A 125 -7.80 -2.85 22.04
N ILE A 126 -7.44 -3.88 22.81
CA ILE A 126 -7.99 -4.20 24.15
C ILE A 126 -7.44 -3.25 25.21
#